data_AF-A0A6M8W7B4-F1
#
_entry.id   AF-A0A6M8W7B4-F1
#
_cell.length_a   1.000
_cell.length_b   1.000
_cell.length_c   1.000
_cell.angle_alpha   90.00
_cell.angle_beta   90.00
_cell.angle_gamma   90.00
#
_symmetry.space_group_name_H-M   'P 1'
#
loop_
_entity.id
_entity.type
_entity.pdbx_description
1 polymer ?
#
loop_
_entity_poly.entity_id
_entity_poly.type
_entity_poly.pdbx_seq_one_letter_code
_entity_poly.pdbx_strand_id
1 'polypeptide(L)'
;MSKKSTPPEKEPETEQPFLSHLVELRDRLMRALIGVFIVFIGVYPFANEIYTFVAGPLLRHLPEGSTMIAIDVATPFLTPFKLAMVGAIFITMPWILYQMWSFVAPGLYLHEKRLIVPLLATSSVLFYLGIAFAYFVVFPLVFAFMTSVAPVGVEMMTDINRYLDFVLTIFFAFGVAFEVPIATIVLVWTGATTRKSLLAKRPYIIVGAFVIGMLLTPPDVISQTLLALPMWVLFELGVLFARFYEPKEADDASEEEPDDDLSPDAVVDTGVVEDLDAANHPRNRKDLAEELARAEGREPTAEDEKRYTQVGIEDELNELGDMGSDAADVKKGPTEEGNR
;
A
#
# COMPACT_ATOMS: atom_id res chain seq x y z
N MET A 1 -57.98 -17.37 -20.35
CA MET A 1 -57.24 -16.13 -20.04
C MET A 1 -56.34 -16.39 -18.85
N SER A 2 -55.08 -16.77 -19.09
CA SER A 2 -54.08 -16.99 -18.03
C SER A 2 -53.32 -15.68 -17.82
N LYS A 3 -53.45 -15.09 -16.64
CA LYS A 3 -52.72 -13.86 -16.25
C LYS A 3 -51.24 -14.20 -16.13
N LYS A 4 -50.43 -13.58 -16.99
CA LYS A 4 -48.97 -13.65 -16.97
C LYS A 4 -48.48 -12.78 -15.80
N SER A 5 -47.88 -13.41 -14.80
CA SER A 5 -47.21 -12.73 -13.69
C SER A 5 -45.89 -12.15 -14.17
N THR A 6 -45.82 -10.83 -14.32
CA THR A 6 -44.57 -10.11 -14.56
C THR A 6 -43.72 -10.13 -13.27
N PRO A 7 -42.43 -10.48 -13.31
CA PRO A 7 -41.55 -10.37 -12.13
C PRO A 7 -41.31 -8.89 -11.80
N PRO A 8 -41.11 -8.52 -10.53
CA PRO A 8 -40.80 -7.15 -10.17
C PRO A 8 -39.42 -6.77 -10.73
N GLU A 9 -39.37 -5.62 -11.36
CA GLU A 9 -38.17 -4.95 -11.86
C GLU A 9 -37.28 -4.58 -10.66
N LYS A 10 -36.04 -5.07 -10.65
CA LYS A 10 -35.04 -4.70 -9.62
C LYS A 10 -34.64 -3.24 -9.85
N GLU A 11 -35.07 -2.36 -8.96
CA GLU A 11 -34.50 -1.01 -8.83
C GLU A 11 -33.00 -1.09 -8.45
N PRO A 12 -32.16 -0.13 -8.88
CA PRO A 12 -30.71 -0.21 -8.70
C PRO A 12 -30.31 0.12 -7.25
N GLU A 13 -29.89 -0.90 -6.49
CA GLU A 13 -29.35 -0.78 -5.12
C GLU A 13 -27.99 -0.04 -5.01
N THR A 14 -27.48 0.54 -6.10
CA THR A 14 -26.09 1.06 -6.20
C THR A 14 -25.92 2.57 -5.99
N GLU A 15 -26.98 3.37 -5.83
CA GLU A 15 -26.87 4.83 -5.57
C GLU A 15 -26.82 5.20 -4.06
N GLN A 16 -27.35 4.35 -3.18
CA GLN A 16 -27.31 4.57 -1.73
C GLN A 16 -25.92 4.41 -1.04
N PRO A 17 -24.95 3.60 -1.51
CA PRO A 17 -23.67 3.41 -0.82
C PRO A 17 -22.71 4.61 -0.92
N PHE A 18 -22.67 5.34 -2.04
CA PHE A 18 -21.81 6.52 -2.17
C PHE A 18 -22.32 7.71 -1.34
N LEU A 19 -23.64 7.96 -1.38
CA LEU A 19 -24.26 9.03 -0.60
C LEU A 19 -24.12 8.78 0.91
N SER A 20 -24.27 7.54 1.37
CA SER A 20 -24.07 7.19 2.78
C SER A 20 -22.62 7.38 3.22
N HIS A 21 -21.63 7.00 2.40
CA HIS A 21 -20.21 7.23 2.71
C HIS A 21 -19.85 8.73 2.78
N LEU A 22 -20.44 9.56 1.92
CA LEU A 22 -20.25 11.03 1.98
C LEU A 22 -20.87 11.66 3.23
N VAL A 23 -22.06 11.21 3.63
CA VAL A 23 -22.72 11.66 4.86
C VAL A 23 -21.89 11.28 6.08
N GLU A 24 -21.34 10.07 6.09
CA GLU A 24 -20.46 9.60 7.14
C GLU A 24 -19.17 10.45 7.26
N LEU A 25 -18.52 10.78 6.14
CA LEU A 25 -17.36 11.65 6.10
C LEU A 25 -17.67 13.02 6.71
N ARG A 26 -18.80 13.63 6.32
CA ARG A 26 -19.25 14.92 6.85
C ARG A 26 -19.42 14.87 8.36
N ASP A 27 -20.14 13.86 8.87
CA ASP A 27 -20.43 13.77 10.30
C ASP A 27 -19.17 13.52 11.14
N ARG A 28 -18.19 12.81 10.58
CA ARG A 28 -16.87 12.60 11.20
C ARG A 28 -16.02 13.87 11.20
N LEU A 29 -16.02 14.58 10.08
CA LEU A 29 -15.34 15.87 9.95
C LEU A 29 -15.88 16.89 10.95
N MET A 30 -17.22 16.98 11.10
CA MET A 30 -17.85 17.87 12.08
C MET A 30 -17.46 17.50 13.52
N ARG A 31 -17.42 16.20 13.86
CA ARG A 31 -16.96 15.73 15.17
C ARG A 31 -15.49 16.04 15.44
N ALA A 32 -14.63 15.93 14.42
CA ALA A 32 -13.22 16.33 14.51
C ALA A 32 -13.09 17.84 14.77
N LEU A 33 -13.81 18.66 14.00
CA LEU A 33 -13.81 20.12 14.15
C LEU A 33 -14.32 20.57 15.51
N ILE A 34 -15.40 19.97 16.02
CA ILE A 34 -15.93 20.26 17.37
C ILE A 34 -14.88 19.92 18.44
N GLY A 35 -14.22 18.76 18.32
CA GLY A 35 -13.14 18.37 19.23
C GLY A 35 -12.00 19.40 19.24
N VAL A 36 -11.55 19.82 18.06
CA VAL A 36 -10.50 20.85 17.92
C VAL A 36 -10.94 22.16 18.56
N PHE A 37 -12.19 22.58 18.33
CA PHE A 37 -12.71 23.83 18.87
C PHE A 37 -12.78 23.82 20.41
N ILE A 38 -13.17 22.70 21.02
CA ILE A 38 -13.18 22.53 22.48
C ILE A 38 -11.76 22.66 23.04
N VAL A 39 -10.79 21.99 22.43
CA VAL A 39 -9.38 22.06 22.85
C VAL A 39 -8.81 23.46 22.63
N PHE A 40 -9.17 24.13 21.53
CA PHE A 40 -8.76 25.50 21.23
C PHE A 40 -9.14 26.48 22.33
N ILE A 41 -10.38 26.42 22.83
CA ILE A 41 -10.82 27.27 23.94
C ILE A 41 -9.96 27.06 25.19
N GLY A 42 -9.56 25.81 25.48
CA GLY A 42 -8.69 25.50 26.62
C GLY A 42 -7.23 25.90 26.43
N VAL A 43 -6.70 25.82 25.20
CA VAL A 43 -5.29 26.10 24.88
C VAL A 43 -5.02 27.59 24.67
N TYR A 44 -5.99 28.35 24.14
CA TYR A 44 -5.82 29.76 23.78
C TYR A 44 -5.26 30.65 24.91
N PRO A 45 -5.67 30.53 26.18
CA PRO A 45 -5.10 31.32 27.27
C PRO A 45 -3.58 31.12 27.46
N PHE A 46 -3.05 29.95 27.08
CA PHE A 46 -1.65 29.57 27.22
C PHE A 46 -0.83 29.82 25.94
N ALA A 47 -1.41 30.46 24.92
CA ALA A 47 -0.76 30.62 23.62
C ALA A 47 0.61 31.31 23.68
N ASN A 48 0.77 32.33 24.54
CA ASN A 48 2.05 33.03 24.69
C ASN A 48 3.12 32.14 25.33
N GLU A 49 2.76 31.34 26.33
CA GLU A 49 3.68 30.41 26.98
C GLU A 49 4.12 29.31 26.01
N ILE A 50 3.18 28.75 25.25
CA ILE A 50 3.46 27.78 24.19
C ILE A 50 4.38 28.42 23.14
N TYR A 51 4.16 29.69 22.77
CA TYR A 51 5.01 30.38 21.80
C TYR A 51 6.45 30.46 22.30
N THR A 52 6.67 30.87 23.55
CA THR A 52 8.02 30.95 24.12
C THR A 52 8.71 29.59 24.20
N PHE A 53 7.96 28.52 24.49
CA PHE A 53 8.46 27.16 24.46
C PHE A 53 8.89 26.75 23.05
N VAL A 54 8.00 26.94 22.07
CA VAL A 54 8.24 26.58 20.66
C VAL A 54 9.42 27.37 20.09
N ALA A 55 9.55 28.66 20.44
CA ALA A 55 10.65 29.54 20.06
C ALA A 55 12.02 29.16 20.65
N GLY A 56 12.05 28.33 21.69
CA GLY A 56 13.25 27.96 22.44
C GLY A 56 14.43 27.48 21.59
N PRO A 57 14.27 26.58 20.60
CA PRO A 57 15.38 26.12 19.77
C PRO A 57 16.01 27.22 18.92
N LEU A 58 15.21 28.15 18.37
CA LEU A 58 15.74 29.26 17.60
C LEU A 58 16.50 30.24 18.50
N LEU A 59 15.91 30.60 19.65
CA LEU A 59 16.52 31.53 20.61
C LEU A 59 17.90 31.07 21.11
N ARG A 60 18.19 29.77 21.13
CA ARG A 60 19.52 29.23 21.51
C ARG A 60 20.58 29.35 20.42
N HIS A 61 20.19 29.44 19.15
CA HIS A 61 21.12 29.54 18.03
C HIS A 61 21.29 30.99 17.53
N LEU A 62 20.44 31.88 18.03
CA LEU A 62 20.50 33.30 17.76
C LEU A 62 21.65 33.97 18.55
N PRO A 63 22.39 34.94 17.97
CA PRO A 63 23.43 35.69 18.68
C PRO A 63 22.88 36.42 19.92
N GLU A 64 23.70 36.53 20.97
CA GLU A 64 23.32 37.24 22.19
C GLU A 64 22.88 38.69 21.86
N GLY A 65 21.66 39.06 22.27
CA GLY A 65 21.07 40.38 22.04
C GLY A 65 20.16 40.49 20.81
N SER A 66 20.02 39.44 20.00
CA SER A 66 19.05 39.43 18.90
C SER A 66 17.62 39.21 19.42
N THR A 67 16.67 39.98 18.88
CA THR A 67 15.25 39.94 19.25
C THR A 67 14.41 39.56 18.04
N MET A 68 13.36 38.76 18.25
CA MET A 68 12.35 38.56 17.22
C MET A 68 11.45 39.79 17.13
N ILE A 69 11.11 40.17 15.89
CA ILE A 69 10.29 41.35 15.61
C ILE A 69 8.93 40.95 15.06
N ALA A 70 7.97 41.86 15.14
CA ALA A 70 6.72 41.78 14.41
C ALA A 70 6.74 42.84 13.31
N ILE A 71 6.75 42.43 12.04
CA ILE A 71 6.76 43.35 10.91
C ILE A 71 5.36 43.97 10.68
N ASP A 72 4.32 43.13 10.71
CA ASP A 72 2.94 43.56 10.49
C ASP A 72 2.24 43.98 11.78
N VAL A 73 1.38 44.99 11.71
CA VAL A 73 0.62 45.52 12.87
C VAL A 73 -0.32 44.46 13.48
N ALA A 74 -0.84 43.55 12.65
CA ALA A 74 -1.75 42.50 13.09
C ALA A 74 -1.04 41.30 13.73
N THR A 75 0.28 41.16 13.55
CA THR A 75 1.06 39.99 13.97
C THR A 75 0.97 39.70 15.47
N PRO A 76 1.10 40.67 16.39
CA PRO A 76 0.95 40.40 17.82
C PRO A 76 -0.43 39.83 18.23
N PHE A 77 -1.47 40.07 17.44
CA PHE A 77 -2.81 39.53 17.68
C PHE A 77 -3.03 38.18 16.98
N LEU A 78 -2.62 38.06 15.71
CA LEU A 78 -2.88 36.87 14.89
C LEU A 78 -1.94 35.71 15.21
N THR A 79 -0.70 35.97 15.62
CA THR A 79 0.30 34.92 15.90
C THR A 79 -0.11 34.01 17.06
N PRO A 80 -0.50 34.53 18.25
CA PRO A 80 -0.99 33.67 19.34
C PRO A 80 -2.26 32.90 18.96
N PHE A 81 -3.19 33.54 18.23
CA PHE A 81 -4.41 32.88 17.75
C PHE A 81 -4.09 31.72 16.79
N LYS A 82 -3.20 31.95 15.81
CA LYS A 82 -2.76 30.92 14.85
C LYS A 82 -2.08 29.76 15.56
N LEU A 83 -1.18 30.05 16.51
CA LEU A 83 -0.51 29.02 17.30
C LEU A 83 -1.50 28.21 18.11
N ALA A 84 -2.43 28.84 18.81
CA ALA A 84 -3.45 28.15 19.61
C ALA A 84 -4.33 27.26 18.72
N MET A 85 -4.74 27.75 17.54
CA MET A 85 -5.55 26.99 16.60
C MET A 85 -4.82 25.73 16.11
N VAL A 86 -3.59 25.88 15.61
CA VAL A 86 -2.80 24.74 15.10
C VAL A 86 -2.37 23.81 16.24
N GLY A 87 -2.00 24.36 17.40
CA GLY A 87 -1.69 23.60 18.60
C GLY A 87 -2.88 22.77 19.08
N ALA A 88 -4.10 23.31 19.02
CA ALA A 88 -5.32 22.57 19.34
C ALA A 88 -5.56 21.42 18.35
N ILE A 89 -5.29 21.61 17.06
CA ILE A 89 -5.33 20.52 16.08
C ILE A 89 -4.37 19.40 16.50
N PHE A 90 -3.11 19.72 16.83
CA PHE A 90 -2.11 18.73 17.24
C PHE A 90 -2.46 18.00 18.55
N ILE A 91 -2.99 18.70 19.55
CA ILE A 91 -3.46 18.07 20.79
C ILE A 91 -4.66 17.16 20.52
N THR A 92 -5.52 17.52 19.56
CA THR A 92 -6.70 16.72 19.19
C THR A 92 -6.37 15.59 18.21
N MET A 93 -5.10 15.41 17.80
CA MET A 93 -4.75 14.40 16.78
C MET A 93 -5.19 12.97 17.10
N PRO A 94 -5.12 12.45 18.34
CA PRO A 94 -5.64 11.12 18.65
C PRO A 94 -7.13 10.97 18.30
N TRP A 95 -7.92 12.03 18.52
CA TRP A 95 -9.32 12.06 18.14
C TRP A 95 -9.51 12.16 16.63
N ILE A 96 -8.70 12.98 15.95
CA ILE A 96 -8.73 13.12 14.48
C ILE A 96 -8.38 11.79 13.80
N LEU A 97 -7.30 11.13 14.24
CA LEU A 97 -6.87 9.82 13.75
C LEU A 97 -7.94 8.77 14.00
N TYR A 98 -8.62 8.79 15.15
CA TYR A 98 -9.76 7.90 15.41
C TYR A 98 -10.86 8.09 14.37
N GLN A 99 -11.26 9.33 14.08
CA GLN A 99 -12.29 9.60 13.07
C GLN A 99 -11.85 9.23 11.66
N MET A 100 -10.57 9.42 11.33
CA MET A 100 -9.97 9.11 10.03
C MET A 100 -9.89 7.60 9.79
N TRP A 101 -9.25 6.84 10.68
CA TRP A 101 -9.10 5.39 10.54
C TRP A 101 -10.43 4.67 10.59
N SER A 102 -11.36 5.17 11.40
CA SER A 102 -12.68 4.58 11.46
C SER A 102 -13.41 4.69 10.11
N PHE A 103 -13.02 5.63 9.23
CA PHE A 103 -13.70 5.96 7.96
C PHE A 103 -13.08 5.16 6.81
N VAL A 104 -11.74 5.12 6.78
CA VAL A 104 -10.97 4.48 5.70
C VAL A 104 -11.20 2.97 5.64
N ALA A 105 -11.40 2.30 6.78
CA ALA A 105 -11.52 0.84 6.80
C ALA A 105 -12.69 0.35 7.67
N PRO A 106 -13.95 0.45 7.22
CA PRO A 106 -15.04 -0.33 7.79
C PRO A 106 -14.79 -1.85 7.67
N GLY A 107 -13.97 -2.29 6.70
CA GLY A 107 -13.56 -3.70 6.55
C GLY A 107 -12.82 -4.26 7.77
N LEU A 108 -12.11 -3.42 8.52
CA LEU A 108 -11.47 -3.79 9.79
C LEU A 108 -12.47 -4.11 10.90
N TYR A 109 -13.62 -3.44 10.87
CA TYR A 109 -14.61 -3.50 11.94
C TYR A 109 -15.35 -4.83 11.98
N LEU A 110 -15.42 -5.53 10.85
CA LEU A 110 -16.32 -6.67 10.67
C LEU A 110 -15.81 -7.95 11.33
N HIS A 111 -14.49 -8.16 11.39
CA HIS A 111 -13.91 -9.39 11.95
C HIS A 111 -12.96 -9.15 13.13
N GLU A 112 -12.42 -7.93 13.33
CA GLU A 112 -11.35 -7.73 14.31
C GLU A 112 -11.30 -6.31 14.92
N LYS A 113 -12.38 -5.91 15.61
CA LYS A 113 -12.45 -4.63 16.38
C LYS A 113 -11.24 -4.39 17.31
N ARG A 114 -10.51 -5.45 17.67
CA ARG A 114 -9.33 -5.40 18.53
C ARG A 114 -8.11 -4.75 17.85
N LEU A 115 -8.00 -4.73 16.52
CA LEU A 115 -6.85 -4.18 15.80
C LEU A 115 -6.90 -2.65 15.63
N ILE A 116 -8.08 -2.04 15.73
CA ILE A 116 -8.24 -0.58 15.63
C ILE A 116 -7.59 0.13 16.82
N VAL A 117 -7.70 -0.44 18.03
CA VAL A 117 -7.14 0.15 19.25
C VAL A 117 -5.60 0.24 19.21
N PRO A 118 -4.83 -0.83 18.93
CA PRO A 118 -3.38 -0.75 18.82
C PRO A 118 -2.95 0.09 17.62
N LEU A 119 -3.69 0.07 16.50
CA LEU A 119 -3.42 0.94 15.36
C LEU A 119 -3.55 2.42 15.75
N LEU A 120 -4.65 2.79 16.42
CA LEU A 120 -4.89 4.16 16.88
C LEU A 120 -3.86 4.60 17.92
N ALA A 121 -3.53 3.73 18.88
CA ALA A 121 -2.53 4.02 19.90
C ALA A 121 -1.15 4.21 19.27
N THR A 122 -0.76 3.33 18.35
CA THR A 122 0.54 3.40 17.67
C THR A 122 0.63 4.64 16.80
N SER A 123 -0.37 4.92 15.94
CA SER A 123 -0.42 6.15 15.14
C SER A 123 -0.35 7.40 16.01
N SER A 124 -1.18 7.51 17.04
CA SER A 124 -1.14 8.64 17.97
C SER A 124 0.25 8.86 18.59
N VAL A 125 0.90 7.78 19.04
CA VAL A 125 2.28 7.84 19.57
C VAL A 125 3.27 8.27 18.48
N LEU A 126 3.14 7.73 17.27
CA LEU A 126 4.04 8.00 16.15
C LEU A 126 3.90 9.46 15.68
N PHE A 127 2.69 10.01 15.65
CA PHE A 127 2.44 11.42 15.37
C PHE A 127 3.17 12.34 16.36
N TYR A 128 3.01 12.10 17.67
CA TYR A 128 3.71 12.88 18.69
C TYR A 128 5.22 12.66 18.68
N LEU A 129 5.68 11.45 18.33
CA LEU A 129 7.09 11.18 18.09
C LEU A 129 7.60 11.97 16.88
N GLY A 130 6.80 12.14 15.83
CA GLY A 130 7.11 12.99 14.69
C GLY A 130 7.25 14.46 15.06
N ILE A 131 6.32 14.98 15.87
CA ILE A 131 6.44 16.35 16.43
C ILE A 131 7.70 16.49 17.29
N ALA A 132 7.95 15.52 18.17
CA ALA A 132 9.14 15.53 19.01
C ALA A 132 10.44 15.47 18.17
N PHE A 133 10.48 14.61 17.15
CA PHE A 133 11.59 14.52 16.22
C PHE A 133 11.84 15.84 15.50
N ALA A 134 10.78 16.49 15.02
CA ALA A 134 10.88 17.81 14.41
C ALA A 134 11.47 18.86 15.39
N TYR A 135 10.99 18.89 16.64
CA TYR A 135 11.45 19.86 17.63
C TYR A 135 12.89 19.63 18.09
N PHE A 136 13.26 18.39 18.40
CA PHE A 136 14.53 18.06 19.04
C PHE A 136 15.66 17.75 18.06
N VAL A 137 15.35 17.28 16.85
CA VAL A 137 16.37 16.88 15.86
C VAL A 137 16.39 17.83 14.68
N VAL A 138 15.23 18.09 14.07
CA VAL A 138 15.17 18.85 12.81
C VAL A 138 15.45 20.33 13.04
N PHE A 139 14.78 20.97 14.00
CA PHE A 139 14.95 22.41 14.24
C PHE A 139 16.39 22.83 14.57
N PRO A 140 17.10 22.17 15.51
CA PRO A 140 18.48 22.54 15.78
C PRO A 140 19.36 22.45 14.54
N LEU A 141 19.14 21.44 13.70
CA LEU A 141 19.99 21.19 12.54
C LEU A 141 19.71 22.17 11.39
N VAL A 142 18.43 22.49 11.13
CA VAL A 142 18.07 23.52 10.15
C VAL A 142 18.50 24.91 10.62
N PHE A 143 18.26 25.28 11.88
CA PHE A 143 18.65 26.60 12.39
C PHE A 143 20.17 26.75 12.48
N ALA A 144 20.90 25.72 12.91
CA ALA A 144 22.37 25.73 12.88
C ALA A 144 22.90 25.98 11.47
N PHE A 145 22.33 25.31 10.46
CA PHE A 145 22.67 25.55 9.06
C PHE A 145 22.36 27.01 8.65
N MET A 146 21.14 27.50 8.90
CA MET A 146 20.74 28.86 8.54
C MET A 146 21.65 29.92 9.17
N THR A 147 22.04 29.74 10.44
CA THR A 147 22.96 30.66 11.12
C THR A 147 24.40 30.55 10.62
N SER A 148 24.84 29.38 10.15
CA SER A 148 26.22 29.16 9.67
C SER A 148 26.48 29.78 8.30
N VAL A 149 25.44 29.98 7.50
CA VAL A 149 25.52 30.56 6.15
C VAL A 149 25.33 32.08 6.17
N ALA A 150 24.93 32.65 7.32
CA ALA A 150 24.74 34.08 7.47
C ALA A 150 26.07 34.84 7.23
N PRO A 151 26.11 35.86 6.34
CA PRO A 151 27.30 36.65 6.10
C PRO A 151 27.77 37.39 7.35
N VAL A 152 29.09 37.51 7.51
CA VAL A 152 29.69 38.24 8.64
C VAL A 152 29.24 39.71 8.60
N GLY A 153 28.63 40.19 9.69
CA GLY A 153 28.16 41.57 9.83
C GLY A 153 26.70 41.83 9.45
N VAL A 154 25.92 40.78 9.15
CA VAL A 154 24.46 40.89 8.95
C VAL A 154 23.74 40.49 10.24
N GLU A 155 23.02 41.43 10.85
CA GLU A 155 22.15 41.11 12.00
C GLU A 155 20.93 40.33 11.54
N MET A 156 20.74 39.14 12.11
CA MET A 156 19.59 38.28 11.82
C MET A 156 18.40 38.75 12.65
N MET A 157 17.46 39.44 12.01
CA MET A 157 16.17 39.81 12.61
C MET A 157 15.08 38.88 12.08
N THR A 158 14.58 37.99 12.93
CA THR A 158 13.53 37.04 12.52
C THR A 158 12.15 37.58 12.88
N ASP A 159 11.24 37.54 11.91
CA ASP A 159 9.83 37.87 12.14
C ASP A 159 9.10 36.73 12.86
N ILE A 160 8.34 37.07 13.91
CA ILE A 160 7.65 36.08 14.75
C ILE A 160 6.62 35.24 14.01
N ASN A 161 5.96 35.81 13.00
CA ASN A 161 4.93 35.15 12.20
C ASN A 161 5.59 34.19 11.20
N ARG A 162 6.62 34.65 10.49
CA ARG A 162 7.39 33.79 9.56
C ARG A 162 8.06 32.62 10.26
N TYR A 163 8.63 32.86 11.44
CA TYR A 163 9.15 31.79 12.28
C TYR A 163 8.08 30.77 12.64
N LEU A 164 6.94 31.25 13.16
CA LEU A 164 5.85 30.38 13.57
C LEU A 164 5.32 29.56 12.38
N ASP A 165 5.15 30.18 11.22
CA ASP A 165 4.67 29.53 10.00
C ASP A 165 5.59 28.40 9.56
N PHE A 166 6.90 28.66 9.55
CA PHE A 166 7.91 27.67 9.25
C PHE A 166 7.84 26.48 10.23
N VAL A 167 7.84 26.77 11.53
CA VAL A 167 7.82 25.73 12.59
C VAL A 167 6.54 24.91 12.57
N LEU A 168 5.37 25.55 12.47
CA LEU A 168 4.08 24.86 12.42
C LEU A 168 3.95 23.98 11.16
N THR A 169 4.46 24.44 10.02
CA THR A 169 4.44 23.67 8.78
C THR A 169 5.34 22.44 8.88
N ILE A 170 6.53 22.57 9.46
CA ILE A 170 7.43 21.43 9.72
C ILE A 170 6.81 20.44 10.71
N PHE A 171 6.19 20.93 11.80
CA PHE A 171 5.49 20.04 12.73
C PHE A 171 4.37 19.26 12.05
N PHE A 172 3.57 19.93 11.23
CA PHE A 172 2.52 19.26 10.49
C PHE A 172 3.09 18.22 9.52
N ALA A 173 4.12 18.60 8.76
CA ALA A 173 4.73 17.71 7.77
C ALA A 173 5.38 16.48 8.42
N PHE A 174 6.14 16.62 9.50
CA PHE A 174 6.72 15.46 10.20
C PHE A 174 5.69 14.67 10.97
N GLY A 175 4.71 15.31 11.60
CA GLY A 175 3.60 14.60 12.25
C GLY A 175 2.89 13.68 11.27
N VAL A 176 2.54 14.19 10.07
CA VAL A 176 1.92 13.40 9.01
C VAL A 176 2.90 12.40 8.37
N ALA A 177 4.17 12.77 8.17
CA ALA A 177 5.17 11.85 7.61
C ALA A 177 5.41 10.64 8.52
N PHE A 178 5.33 10.83 9.84
CA PHE A 178 5.41 9.74 10.80
C PHE A 178 4.18 8.82 10.77
N GLU A 179 3.09 9.19 10.11
CA GLU A 179 1.96 8.28 9.85
C GLU A 179 2.17 7.40 8.61
N VAL A 180 3.14 7.72 7.75
CA VAL A 180 3.45 6.94 6.53
C VAL A 180 3.72 5.46 6.81
N PRO A 181 4.48 5.06 7.86
CA PRO A 181 4.66 3.65 8.19
C PRO A 181 3.34 2.93 8.46
N ILE A 182 2.46 3.56 9.25
CA ILE A 182 1.15 2.99 9.60
C ILE A 182 0.26 2.88 8.36
N ALA A 183 0.19 3.94 7.56
CA ALA A 183 -0.55 3.95 6.31
C ALA A 183 -0.05 2.84 5.35
N THR A 184 1.26 2.63 5.28
CA THR A 184 1.87 1.58 4.46
C THR A 184 1.47 0.18 4.93
N ILE A 185 1.52 -0.08 6.25
CA ILE A 185 1.11 -1.36 6.83
C ILE A 185 -0.37 -1.62 6.53
N VAL A 186 -1.24 -0.62 6.74
CA VAL A 186 -2.69 -0.75 6.49
C VAL A 186 -2.98 -1.01 5.02
N LEU A 187 -2.28 -0.34 4.09
CA LEU A 187 -2.45 -0.56 2.65
C LEU A 187 -2.07 -1.97 2.21
N VAL A 188 -0.98 -2.53 2.76
CA VAL A 188 -0.57 -3.91 2.45
C VAL A 188 -1.51 -4.92 3.09
N TRP A 189 -1.89 -4.70 4.35
CA TRP A 189 -2.76 -5.60 5.08
C TRP A 189 -4.18 -5.68 4.50
N THR A 190 -4.71 -4.56 4.02
CA THR A 190 -6.02 -4.52 3.33
C THR A 190 -5.98 -5.10 1.91
N GLY A 191 -4.80 -5.47 1.40
CA GLY A 191 -4.63 -5.96 0.03
C GLY A 191 -4.74 -4.86 -1.04
N ALA A 192 -4.82 -3.58 -0.67
CA ALA A 192 -4.87 -2.47 -1.62
C ALA A 192 -3.56 -2.32 -2.43
N THR A 193 -2.45 -2.81 -1.88
CA THR A 193 -1.16 -2.87 -2.56
C THR A 193 -0.32 -4.02 -2.02
N THR A 194 0.71 -4.44 -2.76
CA THR A 194 1.67 -5.45 -2.31
C THR A 194 3.00 -4.81 -1.94
N ARG A 195 3.77 -5.49 -1.10
CA ARG A 195 5.12 -5.04 -0.74
C ARG A 195 5.99 -4.86 -2.00
N LYS A 196 5.93 -5.80 -2.94
CA LYS A 196 6.65 -5.74 -4.23
C LYS A 196 6.28 -4.47 -5.02
N SER A 197 5.00 -4.09 -5.06
CA SER A 197 4.53 -2.88 -5.74
C SER A 197 5.08 -1.60 -5.09
N LEU A 198 5.08 -1.52 -3.75
CA LEU A 198 5.63 -0.37 -3.03
C LEU A 198 7.14 -0.22 -3.24
N LEU A 199 7.86 -1.34 -3.27
CA LEU A 199 9.29 -1.36 -3.57
C LEU A 199 9.59 -0.85 -4.99
N ALA A 200 8.77 -1.20 -5.97
CA ALA A 200 8.92 -0.67 -7.34
C ALA A 200 8.70 0.86 -7.40
N LYS A 201 7.89 1.41 -6.48
CA LYS A 201 7.58 2.85 -6.43
C LYS A 201 8.56 3.69 -5.61
N ARG A 202 9.65 3.11 -5.11
CA ARG A 202 10.70 3.83 -4.34
C ARG A 202 11.15 5.15 -4.98
N PRO A 203 11.47 5.22 -6.29
CA PRO A 203 11.95 6.47 -6.88
C PRO A 203 10.91 7.60 -6.78
N TYR A 204 9.62 7.29 -6.95
CA TYR A 204 8.55 8.28 -6.83
C TYR A 204 8.40 8.82 -5.42
N ILE A 205 8.57 7.96 -4.41
CA ILE A 205 8.46 8.35 -3.00
C ILE A 205 9.66 9.19 -2.57
N ILE A 206 10.87 8.84 -3.05
CA ILE A 206 12.06 9.66 -2.83
C ILE A 206 11.85 11.05 -3.45
N VAL A 207 11.40 11.13 -4.71
CA VAL A 207 11.07 12.42 -5.34
C VAL A 207 10.02 13.18 -4.53
N GLY A 208 8.95 12.52 -4.09
CA GLY A 208 7.93 13.12 -3.22
C GLY A 208 8.50 13.68 -1.92
N ALA A 209 9.39 12.95 -1.24
CA ALA A 209 10.07 13.42 -0.04
C ALA A 209 10.94 14.66 -0.31
N PHE A 210 11.66 14.70 -1.44
CA PHE A 210 12.42 15.88 -1.84
C PHE A 210 11.54 17.08 -2.22
N VAL A 211 10.37 16.85 -2.82
CA VAL A 211 9.39 17.91 -3.12
C VAL A 211 8.81 18.49 -1.83
N ILE A 212 8.46 17.65 -0.86
CA ILE A 212 8.03 18.12 0.46
C ILE A 212 9.16 18.87 1.15
N GLY A 213 10.39 18.35 1.12
CA GLY A 213 11.56 19.07 1.63
C GLY A 213 11.71 20.46 0.99
N MET A 214 11.57 20.57 -0.32
CA MET A 214 11.61 21.82 -1.06
C MET A 214 10.48 22.80 -0.68
N LEU A 215 9.29 22.30 -0.33
CA LEU A 215 8.19 23.15 0.11
C LEU A 215 8.39 23.67 1.54
N LEU A 216 9.07 22.87 2.38
CA LEU A 216 9.29 23.16 3.79
C LEU A 216 10.51 24.03 4.05
N THR A 217 11.56 23.94 3.23
CA THR A 217 12.72 24.82 3.32
C THR A 217 12.77 25.82 2.18
N PRO A 218 13.47 26.95 2.39
CA PRO A 218 13.98 27.75 1.26
C PRO A 218 14.72 26.86 0.24
N PRO A 219 14.99 27.36 -0.99
CA PRO A 219 15.71 26.62 -2.02
C PRO A 219 17.19 26.41 -1.64
N ASP A 220 17.43 25.50 -0.71
CA ASP A 220 18.73 25.06 -0.20
C ASP A 220 18.77 23.52 -0.18
N VAL A 221 19.77 22.97 -0.87
CA VAL A 221 19.93 21.52 -1.05
C VAL A 221 20.24 20.81 0.26
N ILE A 222 20.97 21.45 1.18
CA ILE A 222 21.42 20.82 2.43
C ILE A 222 20.22 20.60 3.35
N SER A 223 19.47 21.66 3.66
CA SER A 223 18.28 21.61 4.50
C SER A 223 17.17 20.78 3.84
N GLN A 224 17.01 20.86 2.52
CA GLN A 224 16.07 20.02 1.78
C GLN A 224 16.39 18.53 1.94
N THR A 225 17.65 18.14 1.71
CA THR A 225 18.09 16.73 1.84
C THR A 225 17.92 16.25 3.28
N LEU A 226 18.24 17.12 4.24
CA LEU A 226 18.12 16.81 5.64
C LEU A 226 16.69 16.50 6.07
N LEU A 227 15.70 17.18 5.50
CA LEU A 227 14.28 16.93 5.74
C LEU A 227 13.77 15.71 4.96
N ALA A 228 14.23 15.53 3.72
CA ALA A 228 13.81 14.44 2.85
C ALA A 228 14.28 13.07 3.34
N LEU A 229 15.49 12.99 3.88
CA LEU A 229 16.09 11.72 4.30
C LEU A 229 15.27 11.01 5.40
N PRO A 230 14.87 11.65 6.51
CA PRO A 230 13.98 11.02 7.49
C PRO A 230 12.66 10.54 6.91
N MET A 231 12.04 11.30 5.99
CA MET A 231 10.79 10.89 5.35
C MET A 231 10.97 9.62 4.50
N TRP A 232 12.07 9.51 3.78
CA TRP A 232 12.41 8.29 3.05
C TRP A 232 12.65 7.10 3.99
N VAL A 233 13.38 7.31 5.09
CA VAL A 233 13.60 6.27 6.10
C VAL A 233 12.29 5.78 6.72
N LEU A 234 11.35 6.67 7.01
CA LEU A 234 10.02 6.30 7.53
C LEU A 234 9.25 5.42 6.55
N PHE A 235 9.27 5.77 5.25
CA PHE A 235 8.68 4.91 4.24
C PHE A 235 9.32 3.51 4.23
N GLU A 236 10.65 3.44 4.31
CA GLU A 236 11.37 2.17 4.35
C GLU A 236 10.99 1.31 5.55
N LEU A 237 10.87 1.94 6.73
CA LEU A 237 10.40 1.29 7.95
C LEU A 237 8.97 0.77 7.77
N GLY A 238 8.08 1.56 7.14
CA GLY A 238 6.72 1.13 6.80
C GLY A 238 6.69 -0.15 5.97
N VAL A 239 7.46 -0.17 4.87
CA VAL A 239 7.56 -1.34 3.98
C VAL A 239 8.20 -2.54 4.69
N LEU A 240 9.16 -2.30 5.59
CA LEU A 240 9.79 -3.34 6.40
C LEU A 240 8.79 -4.00 7.37
N PHE A 241 8.04 -3.20 8.12
CA PHE A 241 7.04 -3.70 9.07
C PHE A 241 5.82 -4.32 8.38
N ALA A 242 5.48 -3.86 7.17
CA ALA A 242 4.39 -4.43 6.38
C ALA A 242 4.62 -5.92 6.02
N ARG A 243 5.86 -6.41 6.03
CA ARG A 243 6.19 -7.84 5.82
C ARG A 243 5.45 -8.77 6.80
N PHE A 244 5.18 -8.33 8.02
CA PHE A 244 4.49 -9.14 9.03
C PHE A 244 2.98 -9.25 8.81
N TYR A 245 2.44 -8.44 7.90
CA TYR A 245 0.99 -8.31 7.64
C TYR A 245 0.63 -8.61 6.18
N GLU A 246 1.57 -9.12 5.39
CA GLU A 246 1.33 -9.56 4.03
C GLU A 246 0.35 -10.74 4.09
N PRO A 247 -0.87 -10.61 3.50
CA PRO A 247 -1.76 -11.75 3.37
C PRO A 247 -0.98 -12.84 2.66
N LYS A 248 -0.92 -14.03 3.25
CA LYS A 248 -0.33 -15.19 2.59
C LYS A 248 -1.17 -15.40 1.34
N GLU A 249 -0.66 -14.98 0.19
CA GLU A 249 -1.23 -15.40 -1.09
C GLU A 249 -1.32 -16.92 -0.99
N ALA A 250 -2.53 -17.44 -1.13
CA ALA A 250 -2.70 -18.85 -1.39
C ALA A 250 -2.05 -19.09 -2.76
N ASP A 251 -0.74 -19.35 -2.75
CA ASP A 251 0.01 -19.99 -3.83
C ASP A 251 -0.49 -21.45 -3.96
N ASP A 252 -1.78 -21.61 -4.24
CA ASP A 252 -2.44 -22.91 -4.43
C ASP A 252 -3.49 -22.83 -5.55
N ALA A 253 -3.21 -22.00 -6.57
CA ALA A 253 -3.99 -21.98 -7.81
C ALA A 253 -3.16 -21.60 -9.04
N SER A 254 -1.91 -22.08 -9.11
CA SER A 254 -1.19 -22.29 -10.39
C SER A 254 0.19 -22.89 -10.11
N GLU A 255 0.26 -24.15 -9.70
CA GLU A 255 1.41 -25.05 -9.87
C GLU A 255 1.00 -26.45 -9.33
N GLU A 256 0.07 -27.11 -10.01
CA GLU A 256 0.03 -28.58 -10.01
C GLU A 256 0.94 -29.06 -11.14
N GLU A 257 2.24 -29.21 -10.86
CA GLU A 257 3.04 -30.26 -11.50
C GLU A 257 3.23 -31.37 -10.46
N PRO A 258 2.68 -32.58 -10.67
CA PRO A 258 2.92 -33.69 -9.77
C PRO A 258 4.32 -34.26 -10.03
N ASP A 259 5.11 -34.30 -8.96
CA ASP A 259 6.36 -35.05 -8.85
C ASP A 259 6.14 -36.52 -9.28
N ASP A 260 6.99 -36.95 -10.22
CA ASP A 260 7.46 -38.32 -10.35
C ASP A 260 7.94 -38.81 -8.97
N ASP A 261 7.33 -39.89 -8.48
CA ASP A 261 7.99 -41.17 -8.20
C ASP A 261 7.17 -41.92 -7.14
N LEU A 262 6.70 -43.12 -7.48
CA LEU A 262 6.58 -44.30 -6.61
C LEU A 262 5.80 -45.41 -7.34
N SER A 263 6.56 -46.38 -7.85
CA SER A 263 6.12 -47.76 -7.96
C SER A 263 6.13 -48.44 -6.57
N PRO A 264 5.76 -49.72 -6.46
CA PRO A 264 4.42 -50.31 -6.51
C PRO A 264 4.09 -50.99 -5.16
N ASP A 265 2.83 -51.34 -4.88
CA ASP A 265 2.44 -52.65 -4.30
C ASP A 265 1.03 -52.67 -3.66
N ALA A 266 0.40 -53.84 -3.81
CA ALA A 266 -0.58 -54.47 -2.91
C ALA A 266 -2.07 -54.02 -2.95
N VAL A 267 -2.83 -54.63 -3.88
CA VAL A 267 -3.77 -55.76 -3.63
C VAL A 267 -4.85 -55.63 -2.51
N VAL A 268 -6.13 -55.79 -2.92
CA VAL A 268 -7.31 -56.42 -2.21
C VAL A 268 -8.03 -55.55 -1.14
N ASP A 269 -9.35 -55.53 -0.93
CA ASP A 269 -10.58 -56.19 -1.45
C ASP A 269 -11.78 -55.62 -0.64
N THR A 270 -13.00 -55.95 -1.06
CA THR A 270 -14.34 -55.81 -0.44
C THR A 270 -14.97 -54.41 -0.63
N GLY A 271 -16.01 -54.24 -1.46
CA GLY A 271 -17.35 -54.86 -1.38
C GLY A 271 -18.26 -53.92 -0.56
N VAL A 272 -19.45 -53.44 -0.93
CA VAL A 272 -20.58 -54.00 -1.70
C VAL A 272 -21.64 -52.87 -1.76
N VAL A 273 -22.14 -52.54 -2.98
CA VAL A 273 -23.44 -51.97 -3.47
C VAL A 273 -24.15 -50.80 -2.73
N GLU A 274 -24.98 -49.94 -3.35
CA GLU A 274 -25.68 -49.89 -4.65
C GLU A 274 -26.16 -48.45 -4.95
N ASP A 275 -26.63 -48.25 -6.19
CA ASP A 275 -27.53 -47.20 -6.70
C ASP A 275 -26.94 -45.81 -7.03
N LEU A 276 -27.19 -45.17 -8.19
CA LEU A 276 -28.00 -45.42 -9.38
C LEU A 276 -27.53 -44.43 -10.49
N ASP A 277 -27.77 -44.81 -11.75
CA ASP A 277 -27.88 -43.98 -12.96
C ASP A 277 -26.65 -43.36 -13.67
N ALA A 278 -26.56 -43.72 -14.96
CA ALA A 278 -26.09 -42.93 -16.10
C ALA A 278 -24.67 -42.31 -16.06
N ALA A 279 -23.63 -43.12 -16.24
CA ALA A 279 -22.32 -42.67 -16.72
C ALA A 279 -21.48 -43.83 -17.26
N ASN A 280 -20.97 -43.75 -18.49
CA ASN A 280 -19.56 -44.07 -18.81
C ASN A 280 -19.32 -44.16 -20.32
N HIS A 281 -18.64 -43.14 -20.82
CA HIS A 281 -17.55 -43.29 -21.79
C HIS A 281 -16.52 -44.28 -21.17
N PRO A 282 -15.96 -45.25 -21.91
CA PRO A 282 -15.06 -46.27 -21.34
C PRO A 282 -13.88 -45.62 -20.60
N ARG A 283 -13.66 -46.06 -19.35
CA ARG A 283 -12.71 -45.45 -18.39
C ARG A 283 -11.26 -45.91 -18.57
N ASN A 284 -10.94 -46.88 -19.44
CA ASN A 284 -9.54 -47.27 -19.65
C ASN A 284 -9.28 -48.03 -20.97
N ARG A 285 -8.03 -47.94 -21.47
CA ARG A 285 -7.57 -48.46 -22.78
C ARG A 285 -7.64 -49.98 -22.93
N LYS A 286 -7.69 -50.72 -21.82
CA LYS A 286 -7.81 -52.18 -21.79
C LYS A 286 -9.23 -52.67 -22.01
N ASP A 287 -10.21 -51.91 -21.51
CA ASP A 287 -11.62 -52.27 -21.59
C ASP A 287 -12.12 -52.24 -23.04
N LEU A 288 -11.60 -51.31 -23.85
CA LEU A 288 -11.94 -51.19 -25.28
C LEU A 288 -11.36 -52.34 -26.13
N ALA A 289 -10.15 -52.80 -25.80
CA ALA A 289 -9.50 -53.91 -26.50
C ALA A 289 -10.19 -55.26 -26.20
N GLU A 290 -10.66 -55.43 -24.97
CA GLU A 290 -11.36 -56.63 -24.52
C GLU A 290 -12.79 -56.71 -25.07
N GLU A 291 -13.47 -55.57 -25.23
CA GLU A 291 -14.80 -55.49 -25.82
C GLU A 291 -14.81 -55.77 -27.34
N LEU A 292 -13.80 -55.31 -28.08
CA LEU A 292 -13.64 -55.58 -29.52
C LEU A 292 -13.21 -57.03 -29.80
N ALA A 293 -12.35 -57.62 -28.97
CA ALA A 293 -11.98 -59.04 -29.07
C ALA A 293 -13.20 -59.95 -28.86
N ARG A 294 -14.11 -59.56 -27.95
CA ARG A 294 -15.40 -60.23 -27.74
C ARG A 294 -16.33 -60.13 -28.95
N ALA A 295 -16.36 -59.00 -29.64
CA ALA A 295 -17.19 -58.81 -30.84
C ALA A 295 -16.72 -59.67 -32.02
N GLU A 296 -15.43 -59.99 -32.10
CA GLU A 296 -14.84 -60.87 -33.14
C GLU A 296 -14.76 -62.35 -32.74
N GLY A 297 -15.18 -62.71 -31.51
CA GLY A 297 -15.25 -64.10 -31.05
C GLY A 297 -13.89 -64.77 -30.86
N ARG A 298 -12.85 -64.00 -30.54
CA ARG A 298 -11.46 -64.48 -30.31
C ARG A 298 -10.89 -63.96 -29.00
N GLU A 299 -9.88 -64.64 -28.45
CA GLU A 299 -9.15 -64.13 -27.28
C GLU A 299 -8.18 -62.99 -27.68
N PRO A 300 -8.02 -61.95 -26.83
CA PRO A 300 -7.16 -60.81 -27.13
C PRO A 300 -5.67 -61.20 -27.10
N THR A 301 -4.91 -60.77 -28.10
CA THR A 301 -3.47 -61.08 -28.19
C THR A 301 -2.60 -59.88 -27.82
N ALA A 302 -1.38 -60.13 -27.33
CA ALA A 302 -0.42 -59.08 -26.95
C ALA A 302 0.01 -58.17 -28.13
N GLU A 303 -0.27 -58.57 -29.39
CA GLU A 303 -0.05 -57.74 -30.57
C GLU A 303 -1.22 -56.77 -30.82
N ASP A 304 -2.45 -57.11 -30.43
CA ASP A 304 -3.62 -56.21 -30.53
C ASP A 304 -3.48 -55.04 -29.54
N GLU A 305 -2.99 -55.29 -28.32
CA GLU A 305 -2.67 -54.23 -27.34
C GLU A 305 -1.62 -53.24 -27.88
N LYS A 306 -0.62 -53.73 -28.63
CA LYS A 306 0.44 -52.88 -29.20
C LYS A 306 -0.02 -52.08 -30.42
N ARG A 307 -0.90 -52.64 -31.25
CA ARG A 307 -1.36 -52.00 -32.50
C ARG A 307 -2.10 -50.68 -32.24
N TYR A 308 -2.82 -50.56 -31.12
CA TYR A 308 -3.48 -49.33 -30.69
C TYR A 308 -2.62 -48.40 -29.82
N THR A 309 -1.37 -48.78 -29.57
CA THR A 309 -0.36 -47.85 -29.05
C THR A 309 0.21 -46.99 -30.18
N GLN A 310 0.12 -47.45 -31.44
CA GLN A 310 0.81 -46.85 -32.59
C GLN A 310 -0.08 -45.95 -33.46
N VAL A 311 -1.38 -46.26 -33.59
CA VAL A 311 -2.33 -45.44 -34.40
C VAL A 311 -2.51 -44.03 -33.84
N GLY A 312 -2.46 -43.85 -32.52
CA GLY A 312 -2.56 -42.52 -31.90
C GLY A 312 -1.31 -41.64 -32.05
N ILE A 313 -0.15 -42.24 -32.39
CA ILE A 313 1.11 -41.51 -32.60
C ILE A 313 1.23 -41.04 -34.05
N GLU A 314 0.64 -41.76 -35.01
CA GLU A 314 0.67 -41.38 -36.44
C GLU A 314 -0.23 -40.17 -36.75
N ASP A 315 -1.39 -40.04 -36.08
CA ASP A 315 -2.27 -38.87 -36.24
C ASP A 315 -1.65 -37.58 -35.66
N GLU A 316 -0.96 -37.68 -34.51
CA GLU A 316 -0.22 -36.55 -33.92
C GLU A 316 1.03 -36.17 -34.73
N LEU A 317 1.70 -37.14 -35.36
CA LEU A 317 2.86 -36.89 -36.22
C LEU A 317 2.48 -36.32 -37.60
N ASN A 318 1.29 -36.64 -38.14
CA ASN A 318 0.80 -36.07 -39.40
C ASN A 318 0.34 -34.62 -39.22
N GLU A 319 -0.28 -34.26 -38.09
CA GLU A 319 -0.64 -32.87 -37.78
C GLU A 319 0.60 -31.99 -37.54
N LEU A 320 1.68 -32.55 -36.99
CA LEU A 320 2.97 -31.86 -36.84
C LEU A 320 3.79 -31.79 -38.14
N GLY A 321 3.52 -32.66 -39.13
CA GLY A 321 4.19 -32.69 -40.43
C GLY A 321 3.70 -31.63 -41.42
N ASP A 322 2.41 -31.29 -41.40
CA ASP A 322 1.81 -30.32 -42.34
C ASP A 322 2.14 -28.85 -41.96
N MET A 323 2.46 -28.59 -40.68
CA MET A 323 2.88 -27.26 -40.21
C MET A 323 4.36 -26.92 -40.50
N GLY A 324 5.17 -27.90 -40.91
CA GLY A 324 6.61 -27.73 -41.17
C GLY A 324 6.99 -27.42 -42.63
N SER A 325 6.05 -27.53 -43.58
CA SER A 325 6.34 -27.40 -45.01
C SER A 325 6.33 -25.95 -45.53
N ASP A 326 5.71 -25.01 -44.83
CA ASP A 326 5.57 -23.61 -45.30
C ASP A 326 6.70 -22.66 -44.84
N ALA A 327 7.68 -23.14 -44.07
CA ALA A 327 8.74 -22.31 -43.49
C ALA A 327 10.16 -22.54 -44.04
N ALA A 328 10.35 -23.46 -45.00
CA ALA A 328 11.67 -23.91 -45.42
C ALA A 328 12.10 -23.53 -46.86
N ASP A 329 11.49 -22.50 -47.47
CA ASP A 329 11.89 -22.05 -48.83
C ASP A 329 12.37 -20.58 -48.91
N VAL A 330 12.97 -20.06 -47.84
CA VAL A 330 13.75 -18.80 -47.94
C VAL A 330 14.96 -18.84 -47.00
N LYS A 331 16.04 -19.50 -47.41
CA LYS A 331 17.45 -19.09 -47.24
C LYS A 331 18.38 -20.29 -47.39
N LYS A 332 18.90 -20.49 -48.60
CA LYS A 332 20.29 -20.90 -48.81
C LYS A 332 20.71 -20.62 -50.26
N GLY A 333 21.66 -19.70 -50.40
CA GLY A 333 22.45 -19.43 -51.61
C GLY A 333 23.69 -18.63 -51.19
N PRO A 334 24.86 -18.84 -51.81
CA PRO A 334 26.01 -19.37 -51.07
C PRO A 334 27.27 -18.48 -51.04
N THR A 335 28.19 -18.89 -50.15
CA THR A 335 29.66 -18.73 -50.07
C THR A 335 30.43 -18.01 -51.18
N GLU A 336 31.46 -17.24 -50.80
CA GLU A 336 32.87 -17.26 -51.27
C GLU A 336 33.64 -16.09 -50.62
N GLU A 337 34.70 -16.33 -49.84
CA GLU A 337 36.11 -16.35 -50.25
C GLU A 337 36.69 -15.01 -50.78
N GLY A 338 37.75 -14.54 -50.11
CA GLY A 338 38.93 -14.03 -50.80
C GLY A 338 39.08 -12.54 -51.08
N ASN A 339 40.11 -11.97 -50.43
CA ASN A 339 41.16 -11.17 -51.09
C ASN A 339 40.88 -9.69 -51.42
N ARG A 340 41.26 -8.78 -50.51
CA ARG A 340 42.35 -7.79 -50.67
C ARG A 340 42.40 -6.77 -49.53
#